data_AF-A0AAN8IXD1-F1
#
_entry.id   AF-A0AAN8IXD1-F1
#
_cell.length_a   1.000
_cell.length_b   1.000
_cell.length_c   1.000
_cell.angle_alpha   90.00
_cell.angle_beta   90.00
_cell.angle_gamma   90.00
#
_symmetry.space_group_name_H-M   'P 1'
#
loop_
_entity.id
_entity.type
_entity.pdbx_description
1 polymer ?
#
loop_
_entity_poly.entity_id
_entity_poly.type
_entity_poly.pdbx_seq_one_letter_code
_entity_poly.pdbx_strand_id
1 'polypeptide(L)'
;MEADTGASVSVMSYEDYTKILGNRKLEPTKQKLHTYTGYKIEVKGQIMVNVQHQNDRQLLPLIIIKADKYARPLMGRDWLSALKIEWWNLLSEGQYSIQGISLEELKKNYAEIFSEQLIGVKV
;
A
#
# COMPACT_ATOMS: atom_id res chain seq x y z
N MET A 1 1.87 8.21 -6.11
CA MET A 1 1.37 7.27 -5.08
C MET A 1 2.59 6.56 -4.50
N GLU A 2 2.55 6.15 -3.24
CA GLU A 2 3.62 5.34 -2.62
C GLU A 2 3.31 3.86 -2.83
N ALA A 3 4.32 3.07 -3.24
CA ALA A 3 4.17 1.61 -3.33
C ALA A 3 4.20 1.01 -1.92
N ASP A 4 3.12 0.33 -1.53
CA ASP A 4 2.96 -0.24 -0.19
C ASP A 4 2.54 -1.71 -0.29
N THR A 5 3.49 -2.62 -0.08
CA THR A 5 3.25 -4.06 -0.08
C THR A 5 2.50 -4.55 1.15
N GLY A 6 2.46 -3.75 2.23
CA GLY A 6 1.67 -3.99 3.43
C GLY A 6 0.18 -3.71 3.22
N ALA A 7 -0.17 -2.75 2.36
CA ALA A 7 -1.54 -2.44 1.99
C ALA A 7 -2.14 -3.50 1.04
N SER A 8 -3.33 -4.02 1.38
CA SER A 8 -4.04 -4.97 0.50
C SER A 8 -4.66 -4.31 -0.73
N VAL A 9 -5.10 -3.05 -0.59
CA VAL A 9 -5.80 -2.29 -1.62
C VAL A 9 -5.22 -0.90 -1.78
N SER A 10 -5.40 -0.32 -2.96
CA SER A 10 -4.94 1.03 -3.26
C SER A 10 -5.92 2.06 -2.74
N VAL A 11 -5.40 3.05 -2.01
CA VAL A 11 -6.21 4.04 -1.29
C VAL A 11 -5.77 5.46 -1.63
N MET A 12 -6.73 6.38 -1.59
CA MET A 12 -6.52 7.82 -1.69
C MET A 12 -7.38 8.55 -0.66
N SER A 13 -6.87 9.66 -0.12
CA SER A 13 -7.63 10.48 0.80
C SER A 13 -8.83 11.14 0.10
N TYR A 14 -9.92 11.38 0.82
CA TYR A 14 -11.08 12.09 0.29
C TYR A 14 -10.73 13.52 -0.14
N GLU A 15 -9.75 14.14 0.51
CA GLU A 15 -9.25 15.47 0.16
C GLU A 15 -8.58 15.45 -1.23
N ASP A 16 -7.65 14.51 -1.47
CA ASP A 16 -7.00 14.38 -2.77
C ASP A 16 -7.99 13.98 -3.86
N TYR A 17 -8.93 13.08 -3.54
CA TYR A 17 -10.03 12.74 -4.43
C TYR A 17 -10.81 13.99 -4.83
N THR A 18 -11.19 14.85 -3.87
CA THR A 18 -11.98 16.05 -4.18
C THR A 18 -11.21 17.01 -5.10
N LYS A 19 -9.90 17.16 -4.89
CA LYS A 19 -9.03 18.02 -5.70
C LYS A 19 -8.78 17.50 -7.11
N ILE A 20 -8.60 16.18 -7.26
CA ILE A 20 -8.10 15.57 -8.51
C ILE A 20 -9.24 14.92 -9.32
N LEU A 21 -10.21 14.32 -8.64
CA LEU A 21 -11.26 13.45 -9.19
C LEU A 21 -12.67 13.89 -8.77
N GLY A 22 -12.84 15.04 -8.12
CA GLY A 22 -14.08 15.45 -7.45
C GLY A 22 -15.30 15.61 -8.37
N ASN A 23 -15.08 15.68 -9.68
CA ASN A 23 -16.13 15.67 -10.70
C ASN A 23 -16.67 14.26 -11.03
N ARG A 24 -16.05 13.19 -10.53
CA ARG A 24 -16.44 11.81 -10.79
C ARG A 24 -17.12 11.22 -9.55
N LYS A 25 -18.33 10.69 -9.71
CA LYS A 25 -19.11 10.15 -8.60
C LYS A 25 -18.44 8.90 -7.98
N LEU A 26 -18.42 8.83 -6.65
CA LEU A 26 -18.04 7.61 -5.93
C LEU A 26 -19.13 6.54 -6.00
N GLU A 27 -18.69 5.31 -6.17
CA GLU A 27 -19.53 4.12 -6.07
C GLU A 27 -19.53 3.58 -4.64
N PRO A 28 -20.67 3.05 -4.15
CA PRO A 28 -20.72 2.38 -2.86
C PRO A 28 -19.86 1.11 -2.89
N THR A 29 -19.24 0.79 -1.76
CA THR A 29 -18.41 -0.42 -1.63
C THR A 29 -18.66 -1.10 -0.29
N LYS A 30 -18.58 -2.43 -0.25
CA LYS A 30 -18.72 -3.23 0.98
C LYS A 30 -17.40 -3.42 1.71
N GLN A 31 -16.29 -2.88 1.18
CA GLN A 31 -14.97 -3.06 1.75
C GLN A 31 -14.86 -2.42 3.13
N LYS A 32 -14.23 -3.15 4.06
CA LYS A 32 -13.93 -2.69 5.42
C LYS A 32 -12.42 -2.72 5.59
N LEU A 33 -11.81 -1.55 5.76
CA LEU A 33 -10.37 -1.41 5.89
C LEU A 33 -9.98 -1.20 7.34
N HIS A 34 -8.85 -1.78 7.72
CA HIS A 34 -8.21 -1.60 9.02
C HIS A 34 -6.73 -1.29 8.81
N THR A 35 -6.16 -0.49 9.69
CA THR A 35 -4.70 -0.35 9.80
C THR A 35 -4.09 -1.67 10.28
N TYR A 36 -2.78 -1.79 10.19
CA TYR A 36 -2.07 -2.97 10.72
C TYR A 36 -2.27 -3.14 12.24
N THR A 37 -2.50 -2.05 12.98
CA THR A 37 -2.84 -2.04 14.41
C THR A 37 -4.31 -2.37 14.70
N GLY A 38 -5.12 -2.63 13.67
CA GLY A 38 -6.53 -2.97 13.82
C GLY A 38 -7.48 -1.77 13.92
N TYR A 39 -7.00 -0.52 13.81
CA TYR A 39 -7.89 0.64 13.77
C TYR A 39 -8.70 0.65 12.47
N LYS A 40 -10.01 0.80 12.61
CA LYS A 40 -10.92 0.88 11.48
C LYS A 40 -10.73 2.17 10.70
N ILE A 41 -10.60 2.05 9.38
CA ILE A 41 -10.52 3.18 8.46
C ILE A 41 -11.92 3.46 7.89
N GLU A 42 -12.32 4.73 7.88
CA GLU A 42 -13.59 5.15 7.30
C GLU A 42 -13.49 5.23 5.77
N VAL A 43 -14.22 4.35 5.09
CA VAL A 43 -14.30 4.31 3.62
C VAL A 43 -15.43 5.22 3.15
N LYS A 44 -15.13 6.12 2.21
CA LYS A 44 -16.10 7.02 1.57
C LYS A 44 -16.73 6.44 0.31
N GLY A 45 -16.04 5.52 -0.33
CA GLY A 45 -16.51 4.84 -1.54
C GLY A 45 -15.34 4.30 -2.35
N GLN A 46 -15.62 3.89 -3.58
CA GLN A 46 -14.62 3.49 -4.55
C GLN A 46 -14.85 4.19 -5.88
N ILE A 47 -13.82 4.25 -6.71
CA ILE A 47 -13.90 4.77 -8.06
C ILE A 47 -13.00 3.98 -8.99
N MET A 48 -13.46 3.70 -10.21
CA MET A 48 -12.62 3.10 -11.25
C MET A 48 -11.81 4.18 -11.97
N VAL A 49 -10.49 4.02 -12.00
CA VAL A 49 -9.54 4.97 -12.60
C VAL A 49 -8.69 4.29 -13.67
N ASN A 50 -8.44 5.01 -14.76
CA ASN A 50 -7.50 4.54 -15.79
C ASN A 50 -6.08 4.82 -15.29
N VAL A 51 -5.35 3.76 -14.99
CA VAL A 51 -3.96 3.80 -14.55
C VAL A 51 -3.08 3.48 -15.75
N GLN A 52 -2.11 4.35 -16.01
CA GLN A 52 -1.06 4.14 -16.99
C GLN A 52 0.22 3.76 -16.25
N HIS A 53 0.82 2.63 -16.60
CA HIS A 53 2.19 2.29 -16.22
C HIS A 53 2.94 1.83 -17.49
N GLN A 54 4.01 2.55 -17.84
CA GLN A 54 4.72 2.36 -19.11
C GLN A 54 3.74 2.37 -20.30
N ASN A 55 3.71 1.30 -21.10
CA ASN A 55 2.82 1.16 -22.25
C ASN A 55 1.45 0.52 -21.89
N ASP A 56 1.27 0.06 -20.65
CA ASP A 56 0.06 -0.60 -20.20
C ASP A 56 -0.93 0.38 -19.58
N ARG A 57 -2.19 0.30 -20.02
CA ARG A 57 -3.34 1.02 -19.45
C ARG A 57 -4.30 0.02 -18.85
N GLN A 58 -4.69 0.23 -17.61
CA GLN A 58 -5.63 -0.63 -16.91
C GLN A 58 -6.67 0.19 -16.16
N LEU A 59 -7.92 -0.28 -16.15
CA LEU A 59 -8.98 0.31 -15.35
C LEU A 59 -8.99 -0.40 -13.98
N LEU A 60 -8.54 0.30 -12.94
CA LEU A 60 -8.35 -0.28 -11.61
C LEU A 60 -9.20 0.44 -10.55
N PRO A 61 -9.66 -0.27 -9.49
CA PRO A 61 -10.43 0.32 -8.41
C PRO A 61 -9.52 1.12 -7.47
N LEU A 62 -9.92 2.34 -7.11
CA LEU A 62 -9.27 3.15 -6.09
C LEU A 62 -10.24 3.37 -4.93
N ILE A 63 -9.83 3.02 -3.72
CA ILE A 63 -10.66 3.20 -2.52
C ILE A 63 -10.42 4.59 -1.94
N ILE A 64 -11.50 5.33 -1.74
CA ILE A 64 -11.45 6.66 -1.16
C ILE A 64 -11.74 6.57 0.32
N ILE A 65 -10.83 7.07 1.14
CA ILE A 65 -10.90 6.98 2.60
C ILE A 65 -10.91 8.37 3.22
N LYS A 66 -11.50 8.48 4.41
CA LYS A 66 -11.23 9.62 5.29
C LYS A 66 -9.86 9.43 5.91
N ALA A 67 -9.03 10.47 5.85
CA ALA A 67 -7.75 10.51 6.53
C ALA A 67 -7.76 11.68 7.51
N ASP A 68 -7.34 11.45 8.76
CA ASP A 68 -7.30 12.50 9.79
C ASP A 68 -6.08 13.42 9.62
N LYS A 69 -5.08 12.99 8.84
CA LYS A 69 -3.89 13.76 8.43
C LYS A 69 -3.63 13.54 6.94
N TYR A 70 -2.78 14.38 6.34
CA TYR A 70 -2.30 14.16 4.98
C TYR A 70 -1.67 12.76 4.88
N ALA A 71 -2.32 11.89 4.11
CA ALA A 71 -1.86 10.54 3.83
C ALA A 71 -1.59 10.47 2.34
N ARG A 72 -0.32 10.25 1.97
CA ARG A 72 0.03 10.03 0.57
C ARG A 72 -0.79 8.84 0.03
N PRO A 73 -1.37 8.94 -1.17
CA PRO A 73 -2.12 7.82 -1.72
C PRO A 73 -1.23 6.58 -1.86
N LEU A 74 -1.74 5.43 -1.45
CA LEU A 74 -1.01 4.16 -1.41
C LEU A 74 -1.41 3.29 -2.59
N MET A 75 -0.41 2.72 -3.24
CA MET A 75 -0.55 1.67 -4.24
C MET A 75 -0.38 0.33 -3.53
N GLY A 76 -1.50 -0.29 -3.21
CA GLY A 76 -1.56 -1.58 -2.53
C GLY A 76 -1.37 -2.75 -3.48
N ARG A 77 -1.38 -3.96 -2.92
CA ARG A 77 -1.13 -5.20 -3.67
C ARG A 77 -2.09 -5.44 -4.83
N ASP A 78 -3.31 -4.93 -4.77
CA ASP A 78 -4.28 -4.97 -5.87
C ASP A 78 -3.74 -4.31 -7.15
N TRP A 79 -3.12 -3.13 -7.05
CA TRP A 79 -2.52 -2.44 -8.18
C TRP A 79 -1.11 -2.94 -8.46
N LEU A 80 -0.31 -3.22 -7.43
CA LEU A 80 1.06 -3.71 -7.60
C LEU A 80 1.09 -5.03 -8.39
N SER A 81 0.13 -5.92 -8.14
CA SER A 81 0.00 -7.18 -8.89
C SER A 81 -0.54 -6.97 -10.30
N ALA A 82 -1.40 -5.98 -10.51
CA ALA A 82 -1.99 -5.67 -11.81
C ALA A 82 -1.00 -4.98 -12.76
N LEU A 83 -0.22 -4.01 -12.27
CA LEU A 83 0.63 -3.12 -13.08
C LEU A 83 1.98 -3.72 -13.50
N LYS A 84 2.23 -5.00 -13.15
CA LYS A 84 3.45 -5.77 -13.51
C LYS A 84 4.74 -4.94 -13.36
N ILE A 85 4.97 -4.47 -12.15
CA ILE A 85 6.13 -3.64 -11.85
C ILE A 85 7.40 -4.50 -11.94
N GLU A 86 8.36 -4.07 -12.75
CA GLU A 86 9.67 -4.71 -12.91
C GLU A 86 10.59 -4.37 -11.71
N TRP A 87 10.32 -5.02 -10.57
CA TRP A 87 11.00 -4.76 -9.29
C TRP A 87 12.51 -4.88 -9.37
N TRP A 88 13.02 -5.85 -10.13
CA TRP A 88 14.45 -6.09 -10.26
C TRP A 88 15.17 -4.88 -10.84
N ASN A 89 14.63 -4.26 -11.88
CA ASN A 89 15.23 -3.07 -12.49
C ASN A 89 15.17 -1.86 -11.55
N LEU A 90 14.09 -1.73 -10.77
CA LEU A 90 13.93 -0.64 -9.80
C LEU A 90 14.87 -0.76 -8.60
N LEU A 91 15.17 -1.99 -8.16
CA LEU A 91 15.98 -2.26 -6.98
C LEU A 91 17.46 -2.53 -7.34
N SER A 92 17.78 -2.90 -8.57
CA SER A 92 19.14 -3.22 -8.99
C SER A 92 20.12 -2.05 -8.99
N GLU A 93 19.63 -0.80 -8.93
CA GLU A 93 20.48 0.39 -8.85
C GLU A 93 21.09 0.60 -7.44
N GLY A 94 20.61 -0.12 -6.43
CA GLY A 94 21.23 -0.15 -5.12
C GLY A 94 22.42 -1.11 -5.10
N GLN A 95 23.63 -0.61 -4.84
CA GLN A 95 24.75 -1.46 -4.41
C GLN A 95 24.43 -2.01 -3.01
N TYR A 96 23.61 -3.06 -2.93
CA TYR A 96 23.38 -3.77 -1.68
C TYR A 96 24.53 -4.74 -1.46
N SER A 97 25.54 -4.33 -0.71
CA SER A 97 26.42 -5.28 -0.07
C SER A 97 25.64 -5.92 1.07
N ILE A 98 25.33 -7.22 0.96
CA ILE A 98 24.92 -7.99 2.12
C ILE A 98 26.18 -8.13 2.96
N GLN A 99 26.42 -7.19 3.88
CA GLN A 99 27.26 -7.47 5.02
C GLN A 99 26.59 -8.65 5.73
N GLY A 100 27.32 -9.76 5.85
CA GLY A 100 26.80 -11.00 6.42
C GLY A 100 26.48 -10.84 7.90
N ILE A 101 25.36 -10.19 8.21
CA ILE A 101 24.79 -10.17 9.55
C ILE A 101 24.14 -11.52 9.77
N SER A 102 24.51 -12.20 10.85
CA SER A 102 23.90 -13.47 11.20
C SER A 102 22.44 -13.28 11.64
N LEU A 103 21.58 -14.28 11.43
CA LEU A 103 20.18 -14.23 11.89
C LEU A 103 20.10 -13.96 13.41
N GLU A 104 21.03 -14.51 14.18
CA GLU A 104 21.09 -14.34 15.63
C GLU A 104 21.45 -12.90 16.04
N GLU A 105 22.34 -12.26 15.29
CA GLU A 105 22.67 -10.85 15.49
C GLU A 105 21.48 -9.95 15.13
N LEU A 106 20.73 -10.30 14.08
CA LEU A 106 19.53 -9.57 13.68
C LEU A 106 18.39 -9.71 14.72
N LYS A 107 18.17 -10.91 15.26
CA LYS A 107 17.22 -11.14 16.38
C LYS A 107 17.62 -10.38 17.64
N LYS A 108 18.91 -10.33 17.95
CA LYS A 108 19.43 -9.60 19.11
C LYS A 108 19.24 -8.09 18.97
N ASN A 109 19.52 -7.54 17.79
CA ASN A 109 19.51 -6.11 17.56
C ASN A 109 18.09 -5.52 17.42
N TYR A 110 17.10 -6.35 17.07
CA TYR A 110 15.70 -5.94 16.85
C TYR A 110 14.72 -6.84 17.63
N ALA A 111 15.09 -7.23 18.84
CA ALA A 111 14.35 -8.19 19.66
C ALA A 111 12.88 -7.79 19.90
N GLU A 112 12.60 -6.49 19.93
CA GLU A 112 11.26 -5.92 20.07
C GLU A 112 10.33 -6.24 18.89
N ILE A 113 10.87 -6.29 17.66
CA ILE A 113 10.10 -6.57 16.44
C ILE A 113 9.82 -8.07 16.30
N PHE A 114 10.75 -8.91 16.79
CA PHE A 114 10.59 -10.37 16.81
C PHE A 114 9.83 -10.90 18.03
N SER A 115 9.40 -10.02 18.94
CA SER A 115 8.54 -10.40 20.04
C SER A 115 7.16 -10.82 19.52
N GLU A 116 6.50 -11.78 20.19
CA GLU A 116 5.22 -12.39 19.76
C GLU A 116 4.06 -11.37 19.59
N GLN A 117 4.27 -10.11 19.94
CA GLN A 117 3.26 -9.05 19.88
C GLN A 117 3.06 -8.47 18.47
N LEU A 118 3.91 -8.79 17.47
CA LEU A 118 3.88 -8.12 16.16
C LEU A 118 3.81 -9.03 14.92
N ILE A 119 3.85 -10.36 15.05
CA ILE A 119 3.93 -11.26 13.90
C ILE A 119 2.65 -12.08 13.74
N GLY A 120 1.84 -11.74 12.73
CA GLY A 120 0.66 -12.49 12.29
C GLY A 120 0.95 -13.75 11.47
N VAL A 121 2.20 -14.23 11.44
CA VAL A 121 2.59 -15.46 10.75
C VAL A 121 3.39 -16.34 11.71
N LYS A 122 2.73 -17.37 12.26
CA LYS A 122 3.43 -18.49 12.90
C LYS A 122 4.08 -19.33 11.78
N VAL A 123 5.39 -19.48 11.85
CA VAL A 123 6.13 -20.49 11.06
C VAL A 123 5.97 -21.84 11.72
#